data_AF-A0A520QS52-F1
#
_entry.id   AF-A0A520QS52-F1
#
_cell.length_a   1.000
_cell.length_b   1.000
_cell.length_c   1.000
_cell.angle_alpha   90.00
_cell.angle_beta   90.00
_cell.angle_gamma   90.00
#
_symmetry.space_group_name_H-M   'P 1'
#
loop_
_entity.id
_entity.type
_entity.pdbx_description
1 polymer ?
#
loop_
_entity_poly.entity_id
_entity_poly.type
_entity_poly.pdbx_seq_one_letter_code
_entity_poly.pdbx_strand_id
1 'polypeptide(L)'
;MNVDTVIWDKLSRVVMTLLILAALIWVAVLYFPLMHQNEAMRQQIVELDQRIEHEEMVNRELRLEIDSLQSDPKTVERLAREQLGLAKPNETVVRFGISH
;
A
#
# COMPACT_ATOMS: atom_id res chain seq x y z
N MET A 1 -39.89 -5.21 -60.55
CA MET A 1 -39.61 -4.18 -59.52
C MET A 1 -39.48 -4.88 -58.17
N ASN A 2 -38.26 -4.97 -57.64
CA ASN A 2 -37.95 -5.49 -56.28
C ASN A 2 -36.68 -4.79 -55.74
N VAL A 3 -36.37 -3.60 -56.26
CA VAL A 3 -35.09 -2.92 -55.99
C VAL A 3 -35.11 -2.27 -54.61
N ASP A 4 -36.28 -1.77 -54.18
CA ASP A 4 -36.45 -1.09 -52.90
C ASP A 4 -36.20 -2.05 -51.73
N THR A 5 -36.78 -3.24 -51.75
CA THR A 5 -36.64 -4.24 -50.68
C THR A 5 -35.20 -4.73 -50.50
N VAL A 6 -34.45 -4.85 -51.61
CA VAL A 6 -33.04 -5.25 -51.59
C VAL A 6 -32.14 -4.17 -51.00
N ILE A 7 -32.43 -2.89 -51.24
CA ILE A 7 -31.66 -1.76 -50.69
C ILE A 7 -31.90 -1.67 -49.18
N TRP A 8 -33.14 -1.79 -48.74
CA TRP A 8 -33.51 -1.75 -47.31
C TRP A 8 -32.91 -2.92 -46.52
N ASP A 9 -32.85 -4.13 -47.10
CA ASP A 9 -32.25 -5.30 -46.44
C ASP A 9 -30.72 -5.20 -46.32
N LYS A 10 -30.05 -4.65 -47.35
CA LYS A 10 -28.60 -4.39 -47.26
C LYS A 10 -28.29 -3.32 -46.22
N LEU A 11 -29.08 -2.25 -46.17
CA LEU A 11 -28.90 -1.16 -45.23
C LEU A 11 -29.09 -1.62 -43.78
N SER A 12 -30.16 -2.39 -43.51
CA SER A 12 -30.42 -2.92 -42.16
C SER A 12 -29.31 -3.87 -41.70
N ARG A 13 -28.80 -4.71 -42.60
CA ARG A 13 -27.70 -5.64 -42.30
C ARG A 13 -26.40 -4.91 -41.99
N VAL A 14 -26.06 -3.86 -42.76
CA VAL A 14 -24.90 -3.02 -42.48
C VAL A 14 -25.04 -2.34 -41.11
N VAL A 15 -26.19 -1.74 -40.82
CA VAL A 15 -26.45 -1.08 -39.52
C VAL A 15 -26.32 -2.09 -38.37
N MET A 16 -26.89 -3.29 -38.50
CA MET A 16 -26.75 -4.33 -37.47
C MET A 16 -25.30 -4.76 -37.27
N THR A 17 -24.53 -4.96 -38.35
CA THR A 17 -23.10 -5.30 -38.22
C THR A 17 -22.31 -4.20 -37.53
N LEU A 18 -22.64 -2.93 -37.81
CA LEU A 18 -21.99 -1.77 -37.20
C LEU A 18 -22.33 -1.66 -35.71
N LEU A 19 -23.57 -1.95 -35.32
CA LEU A 19 -23.99 -2.01 -33.92
C LEU A 19 -23.30 -3.14 -33.15
N ILE A 20 -23.16 -4.32 -33.76
CA ILE A 20 -22.44 -5.45 -33.16
C ILE A 20 -20.96 -5.12 -32.99
N LEU A 21 -20.33 -4.50 -34.00
CA LEU A 21 -18.94 -4.03 -33.91
C LEU A 21 -18.77 -2.96 -32.83
N ALA A 22 -19.68 -1.98 -32.76
CA ALA A 22 -19.66 -0.95 -31.73
C ALA A 22 -19.81 -1.54 -30.32
N ALA A 23 -20.70 -2.52 -30.14
CA ALA A 23 -20.86 -3.23 -28.87
C ALA A 23 -19.60 -4.02 -28.49
N LEU A 24 -18.97 -4.71 -29.45
CA LEU A 24 -17.69 -5.42 -29.22
C LEU A 24 -16.57 -4.47 -28.83
N ILE A 25 -16.46 -3.32 -29.51
CA ILE A 25 -15.47 -2.29 -29.17
C ILE A 25 -15.74 -1.71 -27.77
N TRP A 26 -17.01 -1.46 -27.45
CA TRP A 26 -17.39 -0.94 -26.13
C TRP A 26 -17.02 -1.91 -25.00
N VAL A 27 -17.30 -3.21 -25.18
CA VAL A 27 -16.88 -4.27 -24.24
C VAL A 27 -15.36 -4.34 -24.15
N ALA A 28 -14.64 -4.27 -25.26
CA ALA A 28 -13.18 -4.30 -25.27
C ALA A 28 -12.56 -3.12 -24.51
N VAL A 29 -13.11 -1.91 -24.68
CA VAL A 29 -12.67 -0.69 -23.97
C VAL A 29 -12.93 -0.78 -22.48
N LEU A 30 -14.05 -1.40 -22.05
CA LEU A 30 -14.33 -1.63 -20.63
C LEU A 30 -13.40 -2.67 -20.00
N TYR A 31 -12.98 -3.70 -20.74
CA TYR A 31 -12.11 -4.76 -20.23
C TYR A 31 -10.61 -4.39 -20.23
N PHE A 32 -10.16 -3.53 -21.14
CA PHE A 32 -8.76 -3.11 -21.25
C PHE A 32 -8.16 -2.45 -19.98
N PRO A 33 -8.86 -1.56 -19.24
CA PRO A 33 -8.29 -0.91 -18.06
C PRO A 33 -8.12 -1.84 -16.84
N LEU A 34 -8.66 -3.07 -16.85
CA LEU A 34 -8.49 -4.01 -15.75
C LEU A 34 -7.12 -4.71 -15.75
N MET A 35 -6.48 -4.90 -16.91
CA MET A 35 -5.17 -5.58 -16.96
C MET A 35 -4.03 -4.68 -16.47
N HIS A 36 -4.05 -3.38 -16.79
CA HIS A 36 -2.95 -2.46 -16.43
C HIS A 36 -2.92 -2.09 -14.95
N GLN A 37 -4.07 -2.07 -14.26
CA GLN A 37 -4.11 -1.76 -12.82
C GLN A 37 -3.55 -2.91 -11.96
N ASN A 38 -3.58 -4.13 -12.48
CA ASN A 38 -3.19 -5.32 -11.73
C ASN A 38 -1.66 -5.41 -11.52
N GLU A 39 -0.88 -4.90 -12.47
CA GLU A 39 0.59 -4.91 -12.37
C GLU A 39 1.11 -3.87 -11.36
N ALA A 40 0.54 -2.67 -11.37
CA ALA A 40 0.87 -1.63 -10.40
C ALA A 40 0.52 -2.04 -8.95
N MET A 41 -0.64 -2.70 -8.76
CA MET A 41 -1.04 -3.22 -7.46
C MET A 41 -0.12 -4.35 -6.98
N ARG A 42 0.34 -5.23 -7.88
CA ARG A 42 1.31 -6.28 -7.53
C ARG A 42 2.65 -5.71 -7.06
N GLN A 43 3.14 -4.66 -7.72
CA GLN A 43 4.38 -4.00 -7.30
C GLN A 43 4.23 -3.33 -5.92
N GLN A 44 3.09 -2.68 -5.66
CA GLN A 44 2.81 -2.09 -4.35
C GLN A 44 2.73 -3.14 -3.25
N ILE A 45 2.14 -4.31 -3.52
CA ILE A 45 2.09 -5.41 -2.54
C ILE A 45 3.51 -5.87 -2.19
N VAL A 46 4.37 -6.08 -3.19
CA VAL A 46 5.76 -6.52 -2.95
C VAL A 46 6.55 -5.48 -2.16
N GLU A 47 6.41 -4.20 -2.48
CA GLU A 47 7.10 -3.13 -1.74
C GLU A 47 6.62 -3.03 -0.29
N LEU A 48 5.31 -3.15 -0.05
CA LEU A 48 4.75 -3.14 1.30
C LEU A 48 5.21 -4.35 2.11
N ASP A 49 5.25 -5.54 1.51
CA ASP A 49 5.72 -6.76 2.19
C ASP A 49 7.18 -6.62 2.63
N GLN A 50 8.03 -6.06 1.75
CA GLN A 50 9.44 -5.80 2.07
C GLN A 50 9.60 -4.80 3.22
N ARG A 51 8.75 -3.77 3.28
CA ARG A 51 8.76 -2.80 4.38
C ARG A 51 8.34 -3.45 5.69
N ILE A 52 7.30 -4.28 5.68
CA ILE A 52 6.84 -5.03 6.86
C ILE A 52 7.96 -5.94 7.36
N GLU A 53 8.57 -6.73 6.47
CA GLU A 53 9.65 -7.65 6.85
C GLU A 53 10.85 -6.89 7.47
N HIS A 54 11.22 -5.75 6.90
CA HIS A 54 12.27 -4.90 7.43
C HIS A 54 11.92 -4.32 8.80
N GLU A 55 10.73 -3.75 8.96
CA GLU A 55 10.26 -3.20 10.23
C GLU A 55 10.15 -4.29 11.31
N GLU A 56 9.70 -5.49 10.95
CA GLU A 56 9.66 -6.62 11.86
C GLU A 56 11.06 -7.08 12.29
N MET A 57 12.03 -7.13 11.37
CA MET A 57 13.43 -7.42 11.71
C MET A 57 13.98 -6.40 12.70
N VAL A 58 13.79 -5.12 12.41
CA VAL A 58 14.22 -4.02 13.30
C VAL A 58 13.51 -4.12 14.65
N ASN A 59 12.21 -4.43 14.69
CA ASN A 59 11.48 -4.61 15.93
C ASN A 59 12.00 -5.79 16.75
N ARG A 60 12.33 -6.91 16.09
CA ARG A 60 12.94 -8.08 16.74
C ARG A 60 14.31 -7.75 17.31
N GLU A 61 15.15 -7.03 16.56
CA GLU A 61 16.48 -6.60 17.02
C GLU A 61 16.38 -5.66 18.23
N LEU A 62 15.53 -4.64 18.15
CA LEU A 62 15.26 -3.72 19.27
C LEU A 62 14.71 -4.45 20.50
N ARG A 63 13.84 -5.45 20.31
CA ARG A 63 13.34 -6.27 21.42
C ARG A 63 14.44 -7.10 22.06
N LEU A 64 15.32 -7.71 21.26
CA LEU A 64 16.46 -8.46 21.78
C LEU A 64 17.44 -7.54 22.51
N GLU A 65 17.64 -6.33 22.01
CA GLU A 65 18.44 -5.31 22.70
C GLU A 65 17.80 -4.94 24.05
N ILE A 66 16.49 -4.64 24.07
CA ILE A 66 15.73 -4.36 25.31
C ILE A 66 15.82 -5.54 26.29
N ASP A 67 15.63 -6.77 25.83
CA ASP A 67 15.65 -7.97 26.69
C ASP A 67 17.08 -8.23 27.24
N SER A 68 18.11 -8.01 26.41
CA SER A 68 19.51 -8.12 26.83
C SER A 68 19.88 -7.06 27.86
N LEU A 69 19.36 -5.84 27.71
CA LEU A 69 19.49 -4.78 28.70
C LEU A 69 18.76 -5.19 29.98
N GLN A 70 17.48 -5.58 29.91
CA GLN A 70 16.64 -5.95 31.05
C GLN A 70 17.16 -7.12 31.90
N SER A 71 18.03 -7.96 31.35
CA SER A 71 18.67 -9.07 32.08
C SER A 71 19.47 -8.64 33.32
N ASP A 72 19.87 -7.36 33.42
CA ASP A 72 20.49 -6.77 34.62
C ASP A 72 19.75 -5.48 35.06
N PRO A 73 18.60 -5.62 35.76
CA PRO A 73 17.66 -4.52 35.98
C PRO A 73 18.25 -3.32 36.72
N LYS A 74 19.26 -3.54 37.57
CA LYS A 74 19.97 -2.46 38.27
C LYS A 74 20.87 -1.65 37.34
N THR A 75 21.45 -2.30 36.34
CA THR A 75 22.34 -1.66 35.37
C THR A 75 21.53 -0.86 34.35
N VAL A 76 20.35 -1.36 33.94
CA VAL A 76 19.41 -0.64 33.05
C VAL A 76 18.87 0.63 33.68
N GLU A 77 18.42 0.56 34.93
CA GLU A 77 17.86 1.73 35.61
C GLU A 77 18.89 2.86 35.73
N ARG A 78 20.17 2.49 35.95
CA ARG A 78 21.28 3.44 35.95
C ARG A 78 21.53 4.04 34.57
N LEU A 79 21.61 3.21 33.52
CA LEU A 79 21.84 3.67 32.15
C LEU A 79 20.72 4.59 31.65
N ALA A 80 19.46 4.22 31.93
CA ALA A 80 18.28 5.01 31.55
C ALA A 80 18.24 6.38 32.24
N ARG A 81 18.65 6.46 33.52
CA ARG A 81 18.74 7.73 34.25
C ARG A 81 19.92 8.58 33.80
N GLU A 82 21.09 7.99 33.58
CA GLU A 82 22.34 8.73 33.31
C GLU A 82 22.49 9.13 31.84
N GLN A 83 22.22 8.23 30.89
CA GLN A 83 22.45 8.49 29.46
C GLN A 83 21.22 9.01 28.72
N LEU A 84 20.03 8.49 29.07
CA LEU A 84 18.79 8.81 28.36
C LEU A 84 17.93 9.85 29.10
N GLY A 85 18.26 10.16 30.36
CA GLY A 85 17.49 11.10 31.19
C GLY A 85 16.02 10.69 31.36
N LEU A 86 15.74 9.38 31.25
CA LEU A 86 14.40 8.81 31.36
C LEU A 86 14.06 8.63 32.84
N ALA A 87 12.83 8.99 33.21
CA ALA A 87 12.28 8.78 34.54
C ALA A 87 11.11 7.80 34.48
N LYS A 88 10.79 7.13 35.59
CA LYS A 88 9.63 6.24 35.64
C LYS A 88 8.35 7.04 35.33
N PRO A 89 7.27 6.40 34.83
CA PRO A 89 6.01 7.09 34.52
C PRO A 89 5.42 7.93 35.67
N ASN A 90 5.84 7.67 36.92
CA ASN A 90 5.41 8.37 38.13
C ASN A 90 6.47 9.37 38.67
N GLU A 91 7.53 9.68 37.92
CA GLU A 91 8.61 10.59 38.33
C GLU A 91 8.67 11.81 37.40
N THR A 92 8.78 13.02 37.96
CA THR A 92 8.85 14.28 37.20
C THR A 92 10.30 14.68 36.92
N VAL A 93 10.69 14.78 35.64
CA VAL A 93 12.03 15.23 35.23
C VAL A 93 12.13 16.76 35.34
N VAL A 94 12.87 17.26 36.33
CA VAL A 94 13.14 18.69 36.50
C VAL A 94 14.48 19.03 35.83
N ARG A 95 14.43 19.73 34.68
CA ARG A 95 15.63 20.28 34.02
C ARG A 95 15.80 21.73 34.46
N PHE A 96 16.88 22.03 35.19
CA PHE A 96 17.23 23.40 35.52
C PHE A 96 17.94 24.05 34.32
N GLY A 97 17.21 24.86 33.56
CA GLY A 97 17.82 25.74 32.58
C GLY A 97 18.52 26.88 33.30
N ILE A 98 19.86 26.89 33.31
CA ILE A 98 20.63 28.06 33.72
C ILE A 98 20.44 29.09 32.60
N SER A 99 19.50 30.02 32.77
CA SER A 99 19.40 31.20 31.92
C SER A 99 20.62 32.08 32.23
N HIS A 100 21.53 32.16 31.27
CA HIS A 100 22.62 33.13 31.29
C HIS A 100 22.17 34.46 30.69
#